data_AF-A0A3D1F4S3-F1
#
_entry.id   AF-A0A3D1F4S3-F1
#
_cell.length_a   1.000
_cell.length_b   1.000
_cell.length_c   1.000
_cell.angle_alpha   90.00
_cell.angle_beta   90.00
_cell.angle_gamma   90.00
#
_symmetry.space_group_name_H-M   'P 1'
#
loop_
_entity.id
_entity.type
_entity.pdbx_description
1 polymer ?
#
loop_
_entity_poly.entity_id
_entity_poly.type
_entity_poly.pdbx_seq_one_letter_code
_entity_poly.pdbx_strand_id
1 'polypeptide(L)'
;MAEKALTNTQANALAATTNATTGMTYPTANEDPWMAAYNRQLDQVNAVAVRGNDLRVYEVDGNADAIGVRPGRKAFANTVLIYAGADPAVDSLTDNDTTYIWLYNASGAATIGSAIDATGWPAVPHVKLAEVTMADGVITSILDRRGEGLSDILLPVYDDAGRPAAGYAGRMIFNSDDGHLNIDDGTNWTLPDGTTT
;
A
#
# COMPACT_ATOMS: atom_id res chain seq x y z
N MET A 1 -7.38 -19.21 6.34
CA MET A 1 -6.81 -19.66 7.63
C MET A 1 -7.90 -19.64 8.67
N ALA A 2 -8.16 -20.75 9.37
CA ALA A 2 -9.05 -20.72 10.52
C ALA A 2 -8.26 -20.20 11.72
N GLU A 3 -8.38 -18.91 12.01
CA GLU A 3 -7.81 -18.30 13.20
C GLU A 3 -8.57 -18.85 14.41
N LYS A 4 -8.02 -19.88 15.06
CA LYS A 4 -8.58 -20.36 16.33
C LYS A 4 -8.29 -19.30 17.39
N ALA A 5 -9.35 -18.84 18.06
CA ALA A 5 -9.20 -17.95 19.22
C ALA A 5 -8.30 -18.59 20.28
N LEU A 6 -7.59 -17.74 21.03
CA LEU A 6 -6.80 -18.17 22.18
C LEU A 6 -7.70 -18.84 23.21
N THR A 7 -7.29 -20.03 23.68
CA THR A 7 -7.90 -20.62 24.88
C THR A 7 -7.49 -19.82 26.12
N ASN A 8 -8.28 -19.90 27.20
CA ASN A 8 -7.95 -19.23 28.46
C ASN A 8 -6.56 -19.61 28.99
N THR A 9 -6.16 -20.88 28.85
CA THR A 9 -4.82 -21.36 29.23
C THR A 9 -3.72 -20.66 28.44
N GLN A 10 -3.91 -20.48 27.13
CA GLN A 10 -2.95 -19.79 26.28
C GLN A 10 -2.91 -18.29 26.58
N ALA A 11 -4.05 -17.65 26.81
CA ALA A 11 -4.11 -16.25 27.20
C ALA A 11 -3.40 -15.99 28.53
N ASN A 12 -3.63 -16.84 29.54
CA ASN A 12 -2.97 -16.72 30.84
C ASN A 12 -1.44 -16.93 30.76
N ALA A 13 -0.98 -17.80 29.88
CA ALA A 13 0.46 -18.04 29.67
C ALA A 13 1.19 -16.83 29.07
N LEU A 14 0.47 -15.89 28.44
CA LEU A 14 1.05 -14.67 27.89
C LEU A 14 1.26 -13.58 28.94
N ALA A 15 0.60 -13.64 30.09
CA ALA A 15 0.66 -12.58 31.11
C ALA A 15 2.12 -12.24 31.51
N ALA A 16 2.44 -10.95 31.60
CA ALA A 16 3.79 -10.42 31.89
C ALA A 16 4.90 -10.78 30.88
N THR A 17 4.58 -11.45 29.76
CA THR A 17 5.54 -11.72 28.69
C THR A 17 5.56 -10.57 27.69
N THR A 18 6.64 -10.47 26.89
CA THR A 18 6.73 -9.52 25.78
C THR A 18 6.64 -10.26 24.46
N ASN A 19 5.72 -9.83 23.60
CA ASN A 19 5.64 -10.31 22.24
C ASN A 19 6.90 -9.89 21.47
N ALA A 20 7.74 -10.84 21.06
CA ALA A 20 9.02 -10.57 20.43
C ALA A 20 8.91 -9.84 19.07
N THR A 21 7.78 -9.97 18.38
CA THR A 21 7.56 -9.35 17.07
C THR A 21 7.07 -7.90 17.18
N THR A 22 6.16 -7.64 18.11
CA THR A 22 5.54 -6.31 18.28
C THR A 22 6.20 -5.48 19.38
N GLY A 23 7.00 -6.09 20.25
CA GLY A 23 7.56 -5.45 21.45
C GLY A 23 6.52 -5.18 22.54
N MET A 24 5.24 -5.56 22.35
CA MET A 24 4.18 -5.32 23.32
C MET A 24 4.32 -6.26 24.52
N THR A 25 4.37 -5.71 25.72
CA THR A 25 4.26 -6.48 26.96
C THR A 25 2.80 -6.70 27.30
N TYR A 26 2.42 -7.97 27.51
CA TYR A 26 1.10 -8.32 28.00
C TYR A 26 0.96 -7.94 29.47
N PRO A 27 -0.20 -7.41 29.89
CA PRO A 27 -0.47 -7.09 31.28
C PRO A 27 -0.24 -8.29 32.21
N THR A 28 0.07 -8.02 33.48
CA THR A 28 0.03 -9.08 34.48
C THR A 28 -1.43 -9.50 34.73
N ALA A 29 -1.67 -10.75 35.13
CA ALA A 29 -3.03 -11.27 35.31
C ALA A 29 -3.89 -10.49 36.34
N ASN A 30 -3.26 -9.71 37.22
CA ASN A 30 -3.92 -8.92 38.27
C ASN A 30 -3.40 -7.47 38.31
N GLU A 31 -3.09 -6.87 37.16
CA GLU A 31 -2.51 -5.53 37.10
C GLU A 31 -3.50 -4.45 37.57
N ASP A 32 -3.08 -3.64 38.56
CA ASP A 32 -3.82 -2.47 39.06
C ASP A 32 -2.87 -1.26 39.11
N PRO A 33 -3.21 -0.09 38.53
CA PRO A 33 -4.46 0.24 37.83
C PRO A 33 -4.56 -0.39 36.44
N TRP A 34 -5.60 -1.21 36.23
CA TRP A 34 -5.86 -1.92 34.96
C TRP A 34 -6.04 -0.97 33.76
N MET A 35 -6.53 0.24 34.02
CA MET A 35 -6.72 1.29 33.00
C MET A 35 -5.41 1.69 32.30
N ALA A 36 -4.29 1.72 33.04
CA ALA A 36 -3.00 2.06 32.44
C ALA A 36 -2.54 0.97 31.46
N ALA A 37 -2.73 -0.30 31.83
CA ALA A 37 -2.42 -1.43 30.97
C ALA A 37 -3.29 -1.45 29.71
N TYR A 38 -4.60 -1.21 29.86
CA TYR A 38 -5.54 -1.11 28.74
C TYR A 38 -5.20 0.03 27.78
N ASN A 39 -4.92 1.23 28.29
CA ASN A 39 -4.57 2.37 27.45
C ASN A 39 -3.27 2.16 26.66
N ARG A 40 -2.26 1.48 27.23
CA ARG A 40 -1.04 1.12 26.49
C ARG A 40 -1.33 0.18 25.32
N GLN A 41 -2.21 -0.80 25.51
CA GLN A 41 -2.60 -1.72 24.44
C GLN A 41 -3.38 -0.99 23.33
N LEU A 42 -4.33 -0.13 23.70
CA LEU A 42 -5.07 0.69 22.74
C LEU A 42 -4.16 1.62 21.94
N ASP A 43 -3.18 2.25 22.59
CA ASP A 43 -2.21 3.12 21.93
C ASP A 43 -1.41 2.37 20.86
N GLN A 44 -0.98 1.14 21.16
CA GLN A 44 -0.28 0.29 20.19
C GLN A 44 -1.18 -0.14 19.03
N VAL A 45 -2.44 -0.50 19.30
CA VAL A 45 -3.41 -0.81 18.24
C VAL A 45 -3.62 0.42 17.36
N ASN A 46 -3.75 1.61 17.94
CA ASN A 46 -3.87 2.86 17.21
C ASN A 46 -2.62 3.15 16.38
N ALA A 47 -1.42 2.91 16.90
CA ALA A 47 -0.18 3.09 16.15
C ALA A 47 -0.11 2.20 14.89
N VAL A 48 -0.57 0.95 14.99
CA VAL A 48 -0.71 0.04 13.83
C VAL A 48 -1.80 0.53 12.89
N ALA A 49 -2.95 0.96 13.42
CA ALA A 49 -4.07 1.45 12.64
C ALA A 49 -3.74 2.73 11.85
N VAL A 50 -2.90 3.63 12.39
CA VAL A 50 -2.42 4.83 11.68
C VAL A 50 -1.75 4.41 10.37
N ARG A 51 -0.85 3.43 10.41
CA ARG A 51 -0.15 2.94 9.21
C ARG A 51 -1.07 2.15 8.28
N GLY A 52 -2.02 1.38 8.82
CA GLY A 52 -3.05 0.70 8.02
C GLY A 52 -4.01 1.67 7.31
N ASN A 53 -4.16 2.89 7.83
CA ASN A 53 -5.00 3.93 7.27
C ASN A 53 -4.26 4.91 6.34
N ASP A 54 -2.95 4.71 6.10
CA ASP A 54 -2.20 5.52 5.12
C ASP A 54 -2.94 5.50 3.76
N LEU A 55 -3.23 6.68 3.20
CA LEU A 55 -3.92 6.86 1.92
C LEU A 55 -5.36 6.32 1.85
N ARG A 56 -6.00 6.04 2.98
CA ARG A 56 -7.39 5.57 3.01
C ARG A 56 -8.34 6.64 2.50
N VAL A 57 -9.26 6.25 1.61
CA VAL A 57 -10.39 7.08 1.15
C VAL A 57 -11.52 7.02 2.18
N TYR A 58 -12.16 8.15 2.44
CA TYR A 58 -13.28 8.27 3.38
C TYR A 58 -14.28 9.34 2.89
N GLU A 59 -15.54 9.22 3.28
CA GLU A 59 -16.57 10.26 3.07
C GLU A 59 -16.26 11.47 3.95
N VAL A 60 -16.36 12.67 3.39
CA VAL A 60 -16.15 13.91 4.13
C VAL A 60 -17.33 14.18 5.05
N ASP A 61 -17.06 14.42 6.34
CA ASP A 61 -18.11 14.70 7.32
C ASP A 61 -18.93 15.93 6.90
N GLY A 62 -20.24 15.71 6.70
CA GLY A 62 -21.18 16.77 6.31
C GLY A 62 -21.17 17.13 4.82
N ASN A 63 -20.44 16.39 3.98
CA ASN A 63 -20.47 16.53 2.53
C ASN A 63 -20.67 15.17 1.84
N ALA A 64 -21.93 14.86 1.52
CA ALA A 64 -22.37 13.51 1.15
C ALA A 64 -21.95 13.05 -0.26
N ASP A 65 -21.45 13.96 -1.11
CA ASP A 65 -20.92 13.69 -2.45
C ASP A 65 -19.42 14.04 -2.57
N ALA A 66 -18.71 14.10 -1.44
CA ALA A 66 -17.28 14.33 -1.40
C ALA A 66 -16.51 13.29 -0.59
N ILE A 67 -15.27 13.05 -1.02
CA ILE A 67 -14.34 12.15 -0.35
C ILE A 67 -13.06 12.87 0.03
N GLY A 68 -12.56 12.54 1.21
CA GLY A 68 -11.22 12.85 1.65
C GLY A 68 -10.29 11.66 1.42
N VAL A 69 -8.99 11.95 1.42
CA VAL A 69 -7.95 10.92 1.42
C VAL A 69 -6.98 11.22 2.56
N ARG A 70 -6.74 10.24 3.43
CA ARG A 70 -5.82 10.39 4.56
C ARG A 70 -4.38 10.61 4.08
N PRO A 71 -3.55 11.35 4.85
CA PRO A 71 -2.11 11.40 4.59
C PRO A 71 -1.52 10.00 4.56
N GLY A 72 -0.41 9.84 3.85
CA GLY A 72 0.28 8.57 3.79
C GLY A 72 1.42 8.56 2.78
N ARG A 73 2.11 7.42 2.72
CA ARG A 73 3.20 7.21 1.77
C ARG A 73 3.11 5.86 1.10
N LYS A 74 3.49 5.79 -0.17
CA LYS A 74 3.52 4.55 -0.95
C LYS A 74 4.75 4.52 -1.84
N ALA A 75 5.43 3.38 -1.86
CA ALA A 75 6.46 3.12 -2.86
C ALA A 75 5.77 2.95 -4.22
N PHE A 76 6.22 3.72 -5.21
CA PHE A 76 5.64 3.75 -6.54
C PHE A 76 6.75 3.97 -7.57
N ALA A 77 6.92 2.97 -8.46
CA ALA A 77 8.11 2.84 -9.29
C ALA A 77 9.40 2.98 -8.43
N ASN A 78 10.34 3.83 -8.83
CA ASN A 78 11.60 4.06 -8.12
C ASN A 78 11.53 5.24 -7.12
N THR A 79 10.33 5.68 -6.75
CA THR A 79 10.12 6.83 -5.87
C THR A 79 9.20 6.48 -4.71
N VAL A 80 9.28 7.26 -3.62
CA VAL A 80 8.30 7.21 -2.54
C VAL A 80 7.40 8.42 -2.69
N LEU A 81 6.12 8.18 -2.99
CA LEU A 81 5.11 9.23 -2.98
C LEU A 81 4.70 9.50 -1.55
N ILE A 82 4.68 10.78 -1.16
CA ILE A 82 4.22 11.26 0.14
C ILE A 82 3.03 12.19 -0.13
N TYR A 83 1.86 11.80 0.35
CA TYR A 83 0.63 12.57 0.23
C TYR A 83 0.27 13.15 1.60
N ALA A 84 0.01 14.47 1.64
CA ALA A 84 -0.26 15.19 2.88
C ALA A 84 -1.70 15.01 3.40
N GLY A 85 -2.58 14.38 2.63
CA GLY A 85 -4.00 14.33 2.90
C GLY A 85 -4.74 15.53 2.30
N ALA A 86 -6.03 15.36 1.99
CA ALA A 86 -6.90 16.46 1.62
C ALA A 86 -8.36 16.15 1.96
N ASP A 87 -9.10 17.22 2.24
CA ASP A 87 -10.52 17.21 2.58
C ASP A 87 -11.20 18.49 2.00
N PRO A 88 -12.04 18.38 0.96
CA PRO A 88 -12.19 17.20 0.11
C PRO A 88 -10.95 16.98 -0.77
N ALA A 89 -10.66 15.72 -1.09
CA ALA A 89 -9.71 15.36 -2.14
C ALA A 89 -10.38 15.30 -3.52
N VAL A 90 -11.66 14.88 -3.55
CA VAL A 90 -12.54 14.92 -4.70
C VAL A 90 -13.93 15.34 -4.21
N ASP A 91 -14.59 16.20 -4.96
CA ASP A 91 -15.90 16.78 -4.65
C ASP A 91 -16.82 16.62 -5.87
N SER A 92 -18.12 16.78 -5.67
CA SER A 92 -19.15 16.67 -6.72
C SER A 92 -19.09 15.33 -7.46
N LEU A 93 -19.05 14.23 -6.71
CA LEU A 93 -19.09 12.88 -7.27
C LEU A 93 -20.39 12.68 -8.10
N THR A 94 -20.26 12.00 -9.23
CA THR A 94 -21.39 11.74 -10.12
C THR A 94 -22.38 10.77 -9.48
N ASP A 95 -23.64 11.19 -9.39
CA ASP A 95 -24.71 10.37 -8.83
C ASP A 95 -25.02 9.14 -9.71
N ASN A 96 -25.47 8.06 -9.05
CA ASN A 96 -25.80 6.77 -9.66
C ASN A 96 -24.67 6.19 -10.54
N ASP A 97 -23.42 6.43 -10.13
CA ASP A 97 -22.21 6.02 -10.83
C ASP A 97 -21.13 5.57 -9.83
N THR A 98 -20.10 4.87 -10.32
CA THR A 98 -18.90 4.54 -9.56
C THR A 98 -17.74 5.42 -10.00
N THR A 99 -17.11 6.08 -9.03
CA THR A 99 -15.89 6.87 -9.25
C THR A 99 -14.67 6.08 -8.81
N TYR A 100 -13.70 5.93 -9.70
CA TYR A 100 -12.39 5.36 -9.43
C TYR A 100 -11.46 6.42 -8.85
N ILE A 101 -10.78 6.13 -7.74
CA ILE A 101 -9.87 7.05 -7.03
C ILE A 101 -8.47 6.45 -6.99
N TRP A 102 -7.46 7.20 -7.44
CA TRP A 102 -6.07 6.75 -7.47
C TRP A 102 -5.09 7.82 -7.00
N LEU A 103 -3.90 7.37 -6.59
CA LEU A 103 -2.72 8.20 -6.38
C LEU A 103 -1.82 8.09 -7.60
N TYR A 104 -1.26 9.20 -8.07
CA TYR A 104 -0.25 9.20 -9.12
C TYR A 104 0.85 10.23 -8.83
N ASN A 105 1.95 10.12 -9.58
CA ASN A 105 3.04 11.08 -9.52
C ASN A 105 2.80 12.21 -10.55
N ALA A 106 2.47 13.40 -10.06
CA ALA A 106 2.42 14.61 -10.85
C ALA A 106 3.74 15.38 -10.72
N SER A 107 4.70 15.11 -11.60
CA SER A 107 5.97 15.84 -11.68
C SER A 107 6.76 15.92 -10.36
N GLY A 108 6.76 14.84 -9.58
CA GLY A 108 7.46 14.71 -8.30
C GLY A 108 6.55 14.86 -7.07
N ALA A 109 5.28 15.23 -7.25
CA ALA A 109 4.31 15.34 -6.16
C ALA A 109 3.29 14.20 -6.21
N ALA A 110 2.86 13.73 -5.03
CA ALA A 110 1.78 12.77 -4.92
C ALA A 110 0.44 13.50 -5.09
N THR A 111 -0.39 13.06 -6.04
CA THR A 111 -1.67 13.71 -6.37
C THR A 111 -2.79 12.68 -6.51
N ILE A 112 -4.00 13.08 -6.11
CA ILE A 112 -5.21 12.28 -6.27
C ILE A 112 -5.80 12.56 -7.64
N GLY A 113 -6.10 11.49 -8.38
CA GLY A 113 -6.92 11.55 -9.58
C GLY A 113 -8.23 10.79 -9.39
N SER A 114 -9.22 11.15 -10.19
CA SER A 114 -10.55 10.53 -10.18
C SER A 114 -11.16 10.48 -11.57
N ALA A 115 -11.99 9.47 -11.81
CA ALA A 115 -12.79 9.34 -13.03
C ALA A 115 -14.00 8.43 -12.79
N ILE A 116 -15.07 8.66 -13.55
CA ILE A 116 -16.32 7.88 -13.50
C ILE A 116 -16.20 6.52 -14.21
N ASP A 117 -17.20 5.66 -14.06
CA ASP A 117 -17.15 4.27 -14.52
C ASP A 117 -16.85 4.15 -16.02
N ALA A 118 -17.52 4.98 -16.82
CA ALA A 118 -17.36 5.00 -18.27
C ALA A 118 -15.93 5.33 -18.74
N THR A 119 -15.12 6.00 -17.91
CA THR A 119 -13.71 6.31 -18.21
C THR A 119 -12.78 5.24 -17.66
N GLY A 120 -13.10 4.65 -16.51
CA GLY A 120 -12.27 3.62 -15.87
C GLY A 120 -11.06 4.17 -15.14
N TRP A 121 -10.15 3.25 -14.79
CA TRP A 121 -8.82 3.56 -14.27
C TRP A 121 -7.94 4.22 -15.35
N PRO A 122 -6.99 5.11 -14.98
CA PRO A 122 -6.16 5.77 -15.96
C PRO A 122 -5.17 4.79 -16.61
N ALA A 123 -4.85 5.03 -17.89
CA ALA A 123 -3.87 4.24 -18.63
C ALA A 123 -2.41 4.54 -18.23
N VAL A 124 -2.17 5.58 -17.42
CA VAL A 124 -0.83 5.90 -16.89
C VAL A 124 -0.56 5.14 -15.60
N PRO A 125 0.71 4.92 -15.23
CA PRO A 125 1.06 4.31 -13.95
C PRO A 125 0.39 5.06 -12.77
N HIS A 126 -0.27 4.31 -11.89
CA HIS A 126 -0.96 4.84 -10.72
C HIS A 126 -1.05 3.78 -9.61
N VAL A 127 -1.46 4.21 -8.41
CA VAL A 127 -1.83 3.33 -7.29
C VAL A 127 -3.33 3.45 -7.09
N LYS A 128 -4.06 2.36 -7.25
CA LYS A 128 -5.50 2.31 -6.94
C LYS A 128 -5.72 2.55 -5.45
N LEU A 129 -6.68 3.41 -5.11
CA LEU A 129 -7.03 3.70 -3.72
C LEU A 129 -8.42 3.16 -3.39
N ALA A 130 -9.44 3.54 -4.16
CA ALA A 130 -10.80 3.06 -3.92
C ALA A 130 -11.70 3.16 -5.15
N GLU A 131 -12.82 2.44 -5.10
CA GLU A 131 -14.02 2.70 -5.89
C GLU A 131 -15.09 3.29 -4.97
N VAL A 132 -15.72 4.37 -5.39
CA VAL A 132 -16.74 5.08 -4.62
C VAL A 132 -18.04 5.07 -5.40
N THR A 133 -19.09 4.46 -4.87
CA THR A 133 -20.40 4.40 -5.53
C THR A 133 -21.35 5.41 -4.90
N MET A 134 -21.96 6.23 -5.76
CA MET A 134 -23.03 7.16 -5.40
C MET A 134 -24.40 6.61 -5.79
N ALA A 135 -25.41 6.88 -4.97
CA ALA A 135 -26.81 6.75 -5.35
C ALA A 135 -27.66 7.73 -4.54
N ASP A 136 -28.70 8.29 -5.15
CA ASP A 136 -29.60 9.27 -4.54
C ASP A 136 -28.86 10.48 -3.91
N GLY A 137 -27.74 10.89 -4.53
CA GLY A 137 -26.92 12.01 -4.09
C GLY A 137 -26.09 11.76 -2.82
N VAL A 138 -25.92 10.49 -2.42
CA VAL A 138 -25.06 10.11 -1.28
C VAL A 138 -24.10 8.98 -1.63
N ILE A 139 -22.96 8.94 -0.96
CA ILE A 139 -22.03 7.80 -1.03
C ILE A 139 -22.70 6.58 -0.37
N THR A 140 -22.83 5.50 -1.13
CA THR A 140 -23.38 4.23 -0.63
C THR A 140 -22.31 3.18 -0.37
N SER A 141 -21.15 3.29 -1.03
CA SER A 141 -20.03 2.38 -0.79
C SER A 141 -18.69 3.04 -1.10
N ILE A 142 -17.67 2.67 -0.31
CA ILE A 142 -16.26 2.92 -0.58
C ILE A 142 -15.54 1.58 -0.51
N LEU A 143 -15.20 1.03 -1.67
CA LEU A 143 -14.47 -0.23 -1.78
C LEU A 143 -12.97 0.05 -1.80
N ASP A 144 -12.25 -0.45 -0.78
CA ASP A 144 -10.80 -0.27 -0.66
C ASP A 144 -10.04 -1.11 -1.69
N ARG A 145 -9.26 -0.45 -2.54
CA ARG A 145 -8.43 -1.05 -3.60
C ARG A 145 -6.93 -0.91 -3.35
N ARG A 146 -6.51 -0.36 -2.19
CA ARG A 146 -5.08 -0.08 -1.87
C ARG A 146 -4.19 -1.32 -1.84
N GLY A 147 -4.80 -2.49 -1.64
CA GLY A 147 -4.14 -3.80 -1.64
C GLY A 147 -3.88 -4.37 -3.03
N GLU A 148 -4.47 -3.80 -4.09
CA GLU A 148 -4.40 -4.34 -5.46
C GLU A 148 -3.22 -3.80 -6.28
N GLY A 149 -2.31 -3.05 -5.64
CA GLY A 149 -1.13 -2.48 -6.28
C GLY A 149 0.12 -3.37 -6.17
N LEU A 150 0.77 -3.57 -7.33
CA LEU A 150 2.07 -4.22 -7.57
C LEU A 150 2.10 -5.76 -7.35
N SER A 151 1.43 -6.48 -8.24
CA SER A 151 1.75 -7.89 -8.56
C SER A 151 2.78 -8.03 -9.69
N ASP A 152 3.04 -6.94 -10.42
CA ASP A 152 3.90 -6.98 -11.60
C ASP A 152 5.34 -6.67 -11.19
N ILE A 153 6.23 -7.63 -11.42
CA ILE A 153 7.67 -7.43 -11.31
C ILE A 153 8.09 -6.58 -12.51
N LEU A 154 8.27 -5.27 -12.31
CA LEU A 154 8.93 -4.42 -13.30
C LEU A 154 10.44 -4.66 -13.20
N LEU A 155 10.99 -5.40 -14.17
CA LEU A 155 12.43 -5.54 -14.29
C LEU A 155 13.02 -4.25 -14.87
N PRO A 156 14.14 -3.76 -14.31
CA PRO A 156 14.82 -2.61 -14.89
C PRO A 156 15.30 -2.95 -16.31
N VAL A 157 15.25 -1.94 -17.19
CA VAL A 157 15.70 -2.06 -18.58
C VAL A 157 17.10 -1.46 -18.70
N TYR A 158 18.03 -2.21 -19.30
CA TYR A 158 19.39 -1.76 -19.59
C TYR A 158 19.77 -2.15 -21.03
N ASP A 159 20.72 -1.41 -21.59
CA ASP A 159 21.50 -1.84 -22.75
C ASP A 159 22.74 -2.63 -22.26
N ASP A 160 23.44 -3.29 -23.18
CA ASP A 160 24.64 -4.08 -22.88
C ASP A 160 25.73 -3.20 -22.24
N ALA A 161 25.81 -1.94 -22.66
CA ALA A 161 26.77 -0.96 -22.20
C ALA A 161 26.47 -0.41 -20.78
N GLY A 162 25.21 -0.44 -20.36
CA GLY A 162 24.72 0.09 -19.08
C GLY A 162 24.94 -0.84 -17.89
N ARG A 163 25.75 -1.89 -18.05
CA ARG A 163 26.03 -2.84 -16.98
C ARG A 163 26.64 -2.14 -15.75
N PRO A 164 26.11 -2.35 -14.54
CA PRO A 164 26.77 -1.94 -13.31
C PRO A 164 28.17 -2.53 -13.23
N ALA A 165 29.10 -1.83 -12.58
CA ALA A 165 30.48 -2.29 -12.44
C ALA A 165 30.57 -3.74 -11.93
N ALA A 166 31.51 -4.52 -12.48
CA ALA A 166 31.70 -5.93 -12.16
C ALA A 166 31.76 -6.18 -10.64
N GLY A 167 30.97 -7.15 -10.14
CA GLY A 167 30.95 -7.53 -8.73
C GLY A 167 29.56 -7.68 -8.08
N TYR A 168 28.47 -7.44 -8.81
CA TYR A 168 27.10 -7.57 -8.30
C TYR A 168 26.27 -8.61 -9.07
N ALA A 169 26.68 -9.88 -9.02
CA ALA A 169 25.90 -10.98 -9.63
C ALA A 169 24.47 -11.07 -9.06
N GLY A 170 23.55 -11.62 -9.86
CA GLY A 170 22.17 -11.94 -9.44
C GLY A 170 21.12 -10.88 -9.77
N ARG A 171 21.43 -9.91 -10.64
CA ARG A 171 20.41 -9.00 -11.18
C ARG A 171 19.67 -9.66 -12.35
N MET A 172 18.37 -9.42 -12.42
CA MET A 172 17.53 -9.78 -13.57
C MET A 172 17.03 -8.49 -14.22
N ILE A 173 17.17 -8.38 -15.54
CA ILE A 173 16.84 -7.19 -16.33
C ILE A 173 16.05 -7.58 -17.58
N PHE A 174 15.39 -6.62 -18.21
CA PHE A 174 15.02 -6.75 -19.62
C PHE A 174 16.06 -5.99 -20.45
N ASN A 175 16.77 -6.67 -21.35
CA ASN A 175 17.80 -6.04 -22.16
C ASN A 175 17.16 -5.44 -23.42
N SER A 176 17.39 -4.15 -23.64
CA SER A 176 16.81 -3.41 -24.78
C SER A 176 17.51 -3.69 -26.10
N ASP A 177 18.76 -4.19 -26.09
CA ASP A 177 19.55 -4.44 -27.29
C ASP A 177 19.15 -5.75 -27.98
N ASP A 178 18.86 -6.79 -27.19
CA ASP A 178 18.48 -8.12 -27.67
C ASP A 178 16.97 -8.43 -27.48
N GLY A 179 16.26 -7.64 -26.68
CA GLY A 179 14.84 -7.84 -26.36
C GLY A 179 14.58 -9.05 -25.47
N HIS A 180 15.56 -9.47 -24.67
CA HIS A 180 15.50 -10.65 -23.84
C HIS A 180 15.59 -10.35 -22.33
N LEU A 181 15.24 -11.35 -21.53
CA LEU A 181 15.47 -11.35 -20.09
C LEU A 181 16.92 -11.76 -19.85
N ASN A 182 17.73 -10.90 -19.24
CA ASN A 182 19.13 -11.21 -18.99
C ASN A 182 19.41 -11.27 -17.48
N ILE A 183 20.34 -12.12 -17.09
CA ILE A 183 20.81 -12.36 -15.73
C ILE A 183 22.29 -11.97 -15.66
N ASP A 184 22.67 -11.16 -14.68
CA ASP A 184 24.08 -10.81 -14.42
C ASP A 184 24.77 -11.95 -13.69
N ASP A 185 25.76 -12.59 -14.32
CA ASP A 185 26.61 -13.61 -13.69
C ASP A 185 27.81 -13.01 -12.91
N GLY A 186 27.91 -11.67 -12.89
CA GLY A 186 29.00 -10.89 -12.31
C GLY A 186 30.07 -10.48 -13.32
N THR A 187 30.08 -11.11 -14.50
CA THR A 187 31.07 -10.93 -15.57
C THR A 187 30.43 -10.56 -16.91
N ASN A 188 29.26 -11.09 -17.24
CA ASN A 188 28.51 -10.88 -18.47
C ASN A 188 26.99 -10.79 -18.20
N TRP A 189 26.26 -10.23 -19.15
CA TRP A 189 24.84 -10.52 -19.27
C TRP A 189 24.67 -11.92 -19.86
N THR A 190 23.81 -12.73 -19.24
CA THR A 190 23.50 -14.09 -19.70
C THR A 190 22.02 -14.23 -19.92
N LEU A 191 21.62 -14.96 -20.95
CA LEU A 191 20.24 -15.40 -21.11
C LEU A 191 19.89 -16.43 -20.05
N PRO A 192 18.59 -16.70 -19.81
CA PRO A 192 18.15 -17.63 -18.78
C PRO A 192 18.57 -19.09 -19.07
N ASP A 193 18.95 -19.39 -20.31
CA ASP A 193 19.50 -20.68 -20.73
C ASP A 193 21.02 -20.80 -20.51
N GLY A 194 21.67 -19.76 -19.99
CA GLY A 194 23.10 -19.70 -19.70
C GLY A 194 23.98 -19.31 -20.89
N THR A 195 23.39 -18.95 -22.04
CA THR A 195 24.16 -18.37 -23.14
C THR A 195 24.57 -16.93 -22.80
N THR A 196 25.78 -16.54 -23.17
CA THR A 196 26.27 -15.17 -22.99
C THR A 196 25.83 -14.33 -24.18
N THR A 197 25.35 -13.12 -23.91
CA THR A 197 24.99 -12.10 -24.91
C THR A 197 26.14 -11.13 -25.08
#